data_AF-A0A1I7A909-F1
#
_entry.id   AF-A0A1I7A909-F1
#
_cell.length_a   1.000
_cell.length_b   1.000
_cell.length_c   1.000
_cell.angle_alpha   90.00
_cell.angle_beta   90.00
_cell.angle_gamma   90.00
#
_symmetry.space_group_name_H-M   'P 1'
#
loop_
_entity.id
_entity.type
_entity.pdbx_description
1 polymer ?
#
loop_
_entity_poly.entity_id
_entity_poly.type
_entity_poly.pdbx_seq_one_letter_code
_entity_poly.pdbx_strand_id
1 'polypeptide(L)'
;MSTICLKTNQHRLIANLRHAFNPQSMLGELLQNARRAGANHILVTADDSTITISDDGSGIADLQSLIFIAESGWDPSLQVREHAFGMGVLSTLYFAEHLSVHSGTQAFHASTAAIIRGDAIEVHAEGTRIGTEIRLDGVQSPDDGFSLSYWVRRKLEGLCEAFPVQVSFNGDAMARPLTDSTLPWRETPVGRILIDLDGSSRQWRCFLQGLPIGNQPAERRHHVVLLHDDMIARLPDRQHLLNEEDDHRRIQTSIDHAFRQALIDAKMGLAASEFALRYAETCLSSSNVDLLNDIGFVPRAWFRAWSIEPPGFRPYWRHYVEDGVVADEALAAGGVWCIEGSDGDELAAEVYVCARDGFLLEEHRLAQGHWLYGLLRSISPEQVVVQHGAVLHEDDRINLTDSVTAVLVESLSVGLAGESDNFPVTAVRKEDRLYLTDQANSVTRFVSDYVFDDRYSEESEDADARTLRTFIAIGCSQDPARVVSALLPPSLSYTPQAKLAGITVRLIFDNEGKLQTVTT
;
A
#
# COMPACT_ATOMS: atom_id res chain seq x y z
N MET A 1 -59.33 31.00 13.24
CA MET A 1 -58.17 30.09 13.27
C MET A 1 -57.66 29.96 11.84
N SER A 2 -56.39 30.29 11.59
CA SER A 2 -55.78 30.10 10.27
C SER A 2 -54.97 28.81 10.28
N THR A 3 -55.40 27.83 9.48
CA THR A 3 -54.61 26.62 9.22
C THR A 3 -53.59 26.92 8.11
N ILE A 4 -52.35 26.49 8.32
CA ILE A 4 -51.32 26.48 7.28
C ILE A 4 -51.25 25.08 6.65
N CYS A 5 -50.87 25.02 5.37
CA CYS A 5 -50.58 23.77 4.66
C CYS A 5 -49.23 23.89 3.95
N LEU A 6 -48.58 22.74 3.72
CA LEU A 6 -47.39 22.66 2.87
C LEU A 6 -47.75 23.13 1.46
N LYS A 7 -46.94 24.04 0.90
CA LYS A 7 -47.07 24.52 -0.48
C LYS A 7 -45.77 24.28 -1.23
N THR A 8 -45.85 23.79 -2.46
CA THR A 8 -44.69 23.53 -3.32
C THR A 8 -44.71 24.49 -4.51
N ASN A 9 -43.56 25.09 -4.81
CA ASN A 9 -43.35 25.79 -6.07
C ASN A 9 -42.70 24.81 -7.06
N GLN A 10 -43.52 24.20 -7.92
CA GLN A 10 -43.09 23.17 -8.87
C GLN A 10 -41.93 23.63 -9.76
N HIS A 11 -41.99 24.86 -10.28
CA HIS A 11 -40.93 25.40 -11.12
C HIS A 11 -39.58 25.53 -10.39
N ARG A 12 -39.58 26.03 -9.14
CA ARG A 12 -38.35 26.12 -8.34
C ARG A 12 -37.86 24.76 -7.88
N LEU A 13 -38.76 23.81 -7.61
CA LEU A 13 -38.41 22.43 -7.26
C LEU A 13 -37.68 21.76 -8.44
N ILE A 14 -38.26 21.83 -9.64
CA ILE A 14 -37.66 21.29 -10.88
C ILE A 14 -36.32 21.98 -11.18
N ALA A 15 -36.23 23.31 -11.06
CA ALA A 15 -34.97 24.02 -11.27
C ALA A 15 -33.88 23.56 -10.28
N ASN A 16 -34.23 23.32 -9.02
CA ASN A 16 -33.28 22.88 -7.99
C ASN A 16 -32.86 21.40 -8.16
N LEU A 17 -33.73 20.54 -8.69
CA LEU A 17 -33.41 19.12 -8.94
C LEU A 17 -32.25 18.96 -9.92
N ARG A 18 -32.04 19.91 -10.84
CA ARG A 18 -30.87 19.93 -11.74
C ARG A 18 -29.54 19.75 -10.99
N HIS A 19 -29.40 20.39 -9.85
CA HIS A 19 -28.15 20.35 -9.07
C HIS A 19 -27.93 19.02 -8.35
N ALA A 20 -28.96 18.18 -8.28
CA ALA A 20 -28.89 16.87 -7.67
C ALA A 20 -28.66 15.74 -8.69
N PHE A 21 -28.63 16.06 -10.00
CA PHE A 21 -28.36 15.10 -11.06
C PHE A 21 -26.99 15.34 -11.67
N ASN A 22 -26.25 14.27 -11.92
CA ASN A 22 -25.02 14.30 -12.70
C ASN A 22 -25.12 13.36 -13.91
N PRO A 23 -24.36 13.63 -15.00
CA PRO A 23 -24.43 12.81 -16.22
C PRO A 23 -24.08 11.33 -16.00
N GLN A 24 -23.28 11.03 -14.98
CA GLN A 24 -22.84 9.66 -14.69
C GLN A 24 -23.98 8.82 -14.10
N SER A 25 -24.73 9.40 -13.15
CA SER A 25 -25.93 8.80 -12.58
C SER A 25 -27.04 8.62 -13.62
N MET A 26 -27.12 9.49 -14.64
CA MET A 26 -28.13 9.36 -15.71
C MET A 26 -28.02 8.01 -16.44
N LEU A 27 -26.83 7.64 -16.92
CA LEU A 27 -26.64 6.36 -17.63
C LEU A 27 -26.95 5.17 -16.71
N GLY A 28 -26.50 5.22 -15.45
CA GLY A 28 -26.82 4.20 -14.46
C GLY A 28 -28.33 4.02 -14.24
N GLU A 29 -29.07 5.12 -14.10
CA GLU A 29 -30.53 5.08 -13.94
C GLU A 29 -31.26 4.51 -15.15
N LEU A 30 -30.81 4.82 -16.37
CA LEU A 30 -31.38 4.24 -17.59
C LEU A 30 -31.15 2.72 -17.66
N LEU A 31 -29.95 2.26 -17.34
CA LEU A 31 -29.66 0.82 -17.25
C LEU A 31 -30.55 0.15 -16.19
N GLN A 32 -30.69 0.77 -15.03
CA GLN A 32 -31.55 0.27 -13.94
C GLN A 32 -33.02 0.17 -14.35
N ASN A 33 -33.55 1.15 -15.09
CA ASN A 33 -34.92 1.12 -15.58
C ASN A 33 -35.15 -0.05 -16.53
N ALA A 34 -34.23 -0.29 -17.46
CA ALA A 34 -34.29 -1.45 -18.34
C ALA A 34 -34.24 -2.78 -17.57
N ARG A 35 -33.34 -2.89 -16.56
CA ARG A 35 -33.31 -4.06 -15.67
C ARG A 35 -34.63 -4.26 -14.93
N ARG A 36 -35.21 -3.20 -14.37
CA ARG A 36 -36.52 -3.25 -13.67
C ARG A 36 -37.66 -3.65 -14.60
N ALA A 37 -37.56 -3.32 -15.88
CA ALA A 37 -38.47 -3.78 -16.93
C ALA A 37 -38.27 -5.28 -17.30
N GLY A 38 -37.29 -5.95 -16.68
CA GLY A 38 -37.00 -7.37 -16.95
C GLY A 38 -36.26 -7.60 -18.27
N ALA A 39 -35.53 -6.60 -18.78
CA ALA A 39 -34.74 -6.74 -20.00
C ALA A 39 -33.66 -7.83 -19.87
N ASN A 40 -33.44 -8.57 -20.94
CA ASN A 40 -32.31 -9.50 -21.09
C ASN A 40 -31.12 -8.83 -21.78
N HIS A 41 -31.39 -7.84 -22.64
CA HIS A 41 -30.40 -7.11 -23.42
C HIS A 41 -30.69 -5.61 -23.39
N ILE A 42 -29.63 -4.81 -23.20
CA ILE A 42 -29.66 -3.35 -23.36
C ILE A 42 -28.67 -2.93 -24.45
N LEU A 43 -29.14 -2.28 -25.49
CA LEU A 43 -28.34 -1.67 -26.53
C LEU A 43 -28.20 -0.17 -26.25
N VAL A 44 -26.98 0.28 -26.02
CA VAL A 44 -26.64 1.70 -25.97
C VAL A 44 -25.92 2.07 -27.27
N THR A 45 -26.36 3.11 -27.94
CA THR A 45 -25.61 3.71 -29.05
C THR A 45 -25.35 5.18 -28.78
N ALA A 46 -24.16 5.64 -29.14
CA ALA A 46 -23.83 7.05 -29.05
C ALA A 46 -23.00 7.49 -30.25
N ASP A 47 -23.33 8.68 -30.76
CA ASP A 47 -22.54 9.41 -31.75
C ASP A 47 -22.03 10.72 -31.13
N ASP A 48 -21.80 11.76 -31.93
CA ASP A 48 -21.25 13.03 -31.47
C ASP A 48 -22.23 13.88 -30.64
N SER A 49 -23.54 13.70 -30.80
CA SER A 49 -24.54 14.52 -30.11
C SER A 49 -25.82 13.77 -29.71
N THR A 50 -25.90 12.48 -29.99
CA THR A 50 -27.05 11.64 -29.67
C THR A 50 -26.63 10.44 -28.82
N ILE A 51 -27.44 10.13 -27.80
CA ILE A 51 -27.38 8.87 -27.05
C ILE A 51 -28.73 8.17 -27.20
N THR A 52 -28.72 6.90 -27.58
CA THR A 52 -29.93 6.06 -27.61
C THR A 52 -29.73 4.85 -26.71
N ILE A 53 -30.73 4.54 -25.88
CA ILE A 53 -30.78 3.37 -25.02
C ILE A 53 -32.02 2.59 -25.43
N SER A 54 -31.84 1.35 -25.84
CA SER A 54 -32.90 0.42 -26.20
C SER A 54 -32.83 -0.82 -25.32
N ASP A 55 -33.95 -1.24 -24.76
CA ASP A 55 -34.09 -2.49 -24.01
C ASP A 55 -35.17 -3.40 -24.61
N ASP A 56 -35.10 -4.69 -24.29
CA ASP A 56 -36.08 -5.70 -24.69
C ASP A 56 -37.03 -6.12 -23.55
N GLY A 57 -37.24 -5.23 -22.56
CA GLY A 57 -38.09 -5.47 -21.40
C GLY A 57 -39.58 -5.36 -21.68
N SER A 58 -40.38 -5.22 -20.61
CA SER A 58 -41.84 -5.15 -20.67
C SER A 58 -42.41 -3.90 -21.33
N GLY A 59 -41.59 -2.88 -21.59
CA GLY A 59 -42.05 -1.57 -22.03
C GLY A 59 -42.80 -0.79 -20.94
N ILE A 60 -43.39 0.34 -21.35
CA ILE A 60 -44.06 1.32 -20.50
C ILE A 60 -45.48 1.51 -21.01
N ALA A 61 -46.47 1.20 -20.18
CA ALA A 61 -47.88 1.27 -20.56
C ALA A 61 -48.44 2.70 -20.61
N ASP A 62 -47.93 3.58 -19.73
CA ASP A 62 -48.29 5.00 -19.68
C ASP A 62 -47.03 5.85 -19.69
N LEU A 63 -46.74 6.49 -20.83
CA LEU A 63 -45.56 7.34 -21.00
C LEU A 63 -45.58 8.58 -20.08
N GLN A 64 -46.73 8.98 -19.55
CA GLN A 64 -46.82 10.06 -18.55
C GLN A 64 -46.01 9.74 -17.29
N SER A 65 -45.89 8.45 -16.94
CA SER A 65 -45.14 7.99 -15.76
C SER A 65 -43.64 8.30 -15.80
N LEU A 66 -43.09 8.59 -16.99
CA LEU A 66 -41.66 8.91 -17.15
C LEU A 66 -41.29 10.33 -16.71
N ILE A 67 -42.25 11.25 -16.81
CA ILE A 67 -42.06 12.68 -16.51
C ILE A 67 -42.89 13.13 -15.30
N PHE A 68 -43.54 12.18 -14.62
CA PHE A 68 -44.27 12.44 -13.39
C PHE A 68 -43.31 12.52 -12.20
N ILE A 69 -43.22 13.70 -11.58
CA ILE A 69 -42.32 13.92 -10.45
C ILE A 69 -42.97 13.36 -9.18
N ALA A 70 -42.26 12.43 -8.51
CA ALA A 70 -42.65 11.80 -7.24
C ALA A 70 -43.85 10.83 -7.29
N GLU A 71 -44.24 10.36 -8.48
CA GLU A 71 -45.02 9.13 -8.65
C GLU A 71 -44.24 8.18 -9.57
N SER A 72 -44.29 6.88 -9.28
CA SER A 72 -43.67 5.86 -10.12
C SER A 72 -44.71 4.90 -10.68
N GLY A 73 -44.56 4.54 -11.96
CA GLY A 73 -45.42 3.56 -12.64
C GLY A 73 -45.12 2.10 -12.30
N TRP A 74 -44.12 1.83 -11.46
CA TRP A 74 -43.72 0.48 -11.05
C TRP A 74 -44.70 -0.14 -10.05
N ASP A 75 -44.76 -1.47 -9.97
CA ASP A 75 -45.56 -2.16 -8.96
C ASP A 75 -45.13 -1.75 -7.53
N PRO A 76 -46.07 -1.56 -6.57
CA PRO A 76 -45.75 -1.13 -5.21
C PRO A 76 -44.69 -1.98 -4.49
N SER A 77 -44.61 -3.29 -4.78
CA SER A 77 -43.58 -4.15 -4.20
C SER A 77 -42.18 -3.85 -4.73
N LEU A 78 -42.05 -3.44 -6.00
CA LEU A 78 -40.78 -3.01 -6.60
C LEU A 78 -40.38 -1.60 -6.11
N GLN A 79 -41.36 -0.71 -5.96
CA GLN A 79 -41.12 0.64 -5.44
C GLN A 79 -40.55 0.63 -4.02
N VAL A 80 -41.07 -0.23 -3.15
CA VAL A 80 -40.60 -0.36 -1.77
C VAL A 80 -39.23 -1.06 -1.70
N ARG A 81 -39.01 -2.12 -2.50
CA ARG A 81 -37.75 -2.87 -2.48
C ARG A 81 -36.58 -2.10 -3.09
N GLU A 82 -36.80 -1.40 -4.21
CA GLU A 82 -35.72 -0.77 -4.97
C GLU A 82 -35.78 0.77 -4.97
N HIS A 83 -36.67 1.37 -4.18
CA HIS A 83 -36.82 2.82 -4.06
C HIS A 83 -36.96 3.54 -5.42
N ALA A 84 -37.77 2.98 -6.33
CA ALA A 84 -37.89 3.40 -7.73
C ALA A 84 -38.85 4.61 -7.94
N PHE A 85 -38.61 5.74 -7.27
CA PHE A 85 -39.54 6.90 -7.21
C PHE A 85 -39.56 7.84 -8.43
N GLY A 86 -39.34 7.35 -9.65
CA GLY A 86 -39.62 8.11 -10.88
C GLY A 86 -38.66 9.26 -11.24
N MET A 87 -37.47 9.34 -10.63
CA MET A 87 -36.53 10.45 -10.88
C MET A 87 -35.47 10.18 -11.96
N GLY A 88 -35.30 8.93 -12.41
CA GLY A 88 -34.21 8.54 -13.31
C GLY A 88 -34.26 9.22 -14.68
N VAL A 89 -35.43 9.24 -15.34
CA VAL A 89 -35.60 9.87 -16.67
C VAL A 89 -35.57 11.40 -16.57
N LEU A 90 -35.97 11.99 -15.44
CA LEU A 90 -35.88 13.45 -15.22
C LEU A 90 -34.43 13.96 -15.33
N SER A 91 -33.44 13.15 -14.95
CA SER A 91 -32.03 13.51 -15.10
C SER A 91 -31.67 13.78 -16.56
N THR A 92 -32.24 13.03 -17.51
CA THR A 92 -31.97 13.17 -18.96
C THR A 92 -32.40 14.52 -19.51
N LEU A 93 -33.43 15.14 -18.92
CA LEU A 93 -33.97 16.43 -19.36
C LEU A 93 -32.96 17.58 -19.24
N TYR A 94 -31.94 17.44 -18.39
CA TYR A 94 -30.92 18.46 -18.18
C TYR A 94 -29.66 18.25 -19.02
N PHE A 95 -29.55 17.12 -19.72
CA PHE A 95 -28.35 16.74 -20.49
C PHE A 95 -28.59 16.65 -21.99
N ALA A 96 -29.83 16.83 -22.45
CA ALA A 96 -30.21 16.78 -23.85
C ALA A 96 -31.07 18.01 -24.24
N GLU A 97 -31.09 18.36 -25.52
CA GLU A 97 -31.99 19.38 -26.07
C GLU A 97 -33.37 18.80 -26.41
N HIS A 98 -33.40 17.53 -26.83
CA HIS A 98 -34.63 16.80 -27.14
C HIS A 98 -34.63 15.42 -26.51
N LEU A 99 -35.83 14.98 -26.09
CA LEU A 99 -36.09 13.64 -25.60
C LEU A 99 -37.12 12.98 -26.53
N SER A 100 -36.79 11.80 -27.03
CA SER A 100 -37.72 10.91 -27.72
C SER A 100 -37.85 9.61 -26.96
N VAL A 101 -39.08 9.11 -26.82
CA VAL A 101 -39.33 7.80 -26.21
C VAL A 101 -40.28 7.03 -27.11
N HIS A 102 -39.93 5.77 -27.39
CA HIS A 102 -40.79 4.81 -28.09
C HIS A 102 -40.88 3.54 -27.26
N SER A 103 -42.06 3.25 -26.72
CA SER A 103 -42.30 2.04 -25.91
C SER A 103 -43.58 1.37 -26.35
N GLY A 104 -43.51 0.06 -26.65
CA GLY A 104 -44.65 -0.68 -27.17
C GLY A 104 -45.21 -0.06 -28.44
N THR A 105 -46.44 0.45 -28.39
CA THR A 105 -47.16 1.07 -29.53
C THR A 105 -47.29 2.59 -29.41
N GLN A 106 -46.59 3.21 -28.45
CA GLN A 106 -46.71 4.64 -28.17
C GLN A 106 -45.34 5.32 -28.29
N ALA A 107 -45.35 6.55 -28.78
CA ALA A 107 -44.16 7.37 -28.81
C ALA A 107 -44.46 8.86 -28.53
N PHE A 108 -43.45 9.58 -28.06
CA PHE A 108 -43.44 11.03 -28.06
C PHE A 108 -42.06 11.57 -28.39
N HIS A 109 -42.03 12.81 -28.89
CA HIS A 109 -40.81 13.57 -29.10
C HIS A 109 -41.06 15.02 -28.67
N ALA A 110 -40.19 15.57 -27.83
CA ALA A 110 -40.30 16.94 -27.37
C ALA A 110 -38.94 17.55 -27.00
N SER A 111 -38.82 18.87 -27.14
CA SER A 111 -37.68 19.60 -26.57
C SER A 111 -37.71 19.49 -25.05
N THR A 112 -36.58 19.20 -24.41
CA THR A 112 -36.48 19.05 -22.95
C THR A 112 -36.92 20.33 -22.22
N ALA A 113 -36.68 21.50 -22.81
CA ALA A 113 -37.15 22.78 -22.31
C ALA A 113 -38.68 22.88 -22.23
N ALA A 114 -39.42 22.30 -23.19
CA ALA A 114 -40.88 22.24 -23.15
C ALA A 114 -41.38 21.30 -22.03
N ILE A 115 -40.74 20.14 -21.88
CA ILE A 115 -41.04 19.19 -20.80
C ILE A 115 -40.83 19.84 -19.43
N ILE A 116 -39.70 20.54 -19.23
CA ILE A 116 -39.36 21.22 -17.99
C ILE A 116 -40.34 22.37 -17.66
N ARG A 117 -40.85 23.08 -18.67
CA ARG A 117 -41.88 24.12 -18.48
C ARG A 117 -43.26 23.54 -18.10
N GLY A 118 -43.47 22.25 -18.31
CA GLY A 118 -44.77 21.60 -18.16
C GLY A 118 -45.71 21.86 -19.33
N ASP A 119 -45.18 22.11 -20.52
CA ASP A 119 -45.97 22.22 -21.74
C ASP A 119 -46.62 20.87 -22.07
N ALA A 120 -47.80 20.88 -22.69
CA ALA A 120 -48.46 19.64 -23.12
C ALA A 120 -47.65 18.94 -24.23
N ILE A 121 -47.41 17.65 -24.06
CA ILE A 121 -46.67 16.81 -25.01
C ILE A 121 -47.66 15.86 -25.70
N GLU A 122 -47.64 15.83 -27.02
CA GLU A 122 -48.49 14.93 -27.80
C GLU A 122 -47.87 13.54 -27.86
N VAL A 123 -48.56 12.55 -27.28
CA VAL A 123 -48.24 11.13 -27.42
C VAL A 123 -49.01 10.59 -28.62
N HIS A 124 -48.30 9.98 -29.56
CA HIS A 124 -48.89 9.40 -30.78
C HIS A 124 -48.70 7.88 -30.79
N ALA A 125 -49.54 7.22 -31.59
CA ALA A 125 -49.36 5.81 -31.88
C ALA A 125 -48.21 5.62 -32.87
N GLU A 126 -47.36 4.64 -32.61
CA GLU A 126 -46.18 4.30 -33.42
C GLU A 126 -46.13 2.77 -33.62
N GLY A 127 -45.39 2.30 -34.62
CA GLY A 127 -45.24 0.87 -34.88
C GLY A 127 -44.84 0.08 -33.63
N THR A 128 -45.37 -1.15 -33.45
CA THR A 128 -45.07 -1.96 -32.26
C THR A 128 -43.58 -2.25 -32.14
N ARG A 129 -43.00 -1.90 -30.98
CA ARG A 129 -41.64 -2.21 -30.56
C ARG A 129 -41.66 -3.13 -29.33
N ILE A 130 -40.64 -3.98 -29.21
CA ILE A 130 -40.35 -4.73 -27.98
C ILE A 130 -39.56 -3.81 -27.04
N GLY A 131 -39.96 -3.76 -25.77
CA GLY A 131 -39.33 -2.93 -24.75
C GLY A 131 -39.45 -1.43 -25.01
N THR A 132 -38.42 -0.69 -24.62
CA THR A 132 -38.38 0.78 -24.69
C THR A 132 -37.14 1.28 -25.41
N GLU A 133 -37.29 2.32 -26.22
CA GLU A 133 -36.20 3.16 -26.69
C GLU A 133 -36.30 4.54 -26.06
N ILE A 134 -35.18 5.03 -25.54
CA ILE A 134 -35.00 6.40 -25.07
C ILE A 134 -33.87 7.01 -25.89
N ARG A 135 -34.19 8.07 -26.63
CA ARG A 135 -33.23 8.81 -27.45
C ARG A 135 -33.10 10.24 -26.95
N LEU A 136 -31.85 10.65 -26.72
CA LEU A 136 -31.42 11.95 -26.26
C LEU A 136 -30.65 12.62 -27.39
N ASP A 137 -31.16 13.75 -27.92
CA ASP A 137 -30.48 14.51 -28.97
C ASP A 137 -29.97 15.86 -28.43
N GLY A 138 -28.84 16.33 -28.97
CA GLY A 138 -28.19 17.56 -28.53
C GLY A 138 -27.41 17.41 -27.22
N VAL A 139 -26.95 16.20 -26.91
CA VAL A 139 -26.16 15.90 -25.71
C VAL A 139 -24.74 16.41 -25.91
N GLN A 140 -24.24 17.18 -24.94
CA GLN A 140 -22.86 17.64 -24.93
C GLN A 140 -21.98 16.68 -24.11
N SER A 141 -20.76 16.43 -24.59
CA SER A 141 -19.78 15.66 -23.81
C SER A 141 -19.47 16.38 -22.48
N PRO A 142 -19.60 15.72 -21.32
CA PRO A 142 -19.29 16.34 -20.04
C PRO A 142 -17.79 16.59 -19.80
N ASP A 143 -16.92 15.85 -20.49
CA ASP A 143 -15.46 15.97 -20.36
C ASP A 143 -14.91 16.71 -21.60
N ASP A 144 -14.35 17.91 -21.41
CA ASP A 144 -13.72 18.69 -22.47
C ASP A 144 -12.60 17.88 -23.15
N GLY A 145 -12.60 17.86 -24.48
CA GLY A 145 -11.57 17.19 -25.29
C GLY A 145 -11.84 15.72 -25.64
N PHE A 146 -12.98 15.15 -25.22
CA PHE A 146 -13.42 13.81 -25.62
C PHE A 146 -14.73 13.85 -26.38
N SER A 147 -14.90 12.98 -27.39
CA SER A 147 -16.19 12.79 -28.04
C SER A 147 -17.22 12.19 -27.09
N LEU A 148 -18.49 12.49 -27.32
CA LEU A 148 -19.59 11.96 -26.52
C LEU A 148 -19.59 10.42 -26.53
N SER A 149 -19.44 9.81 -27.71
CA SER A 149 -19.31 8.34 -27.84
C SER A 149 -18.19 7.76 -26.99
N TYR A 150 -17.01 8.40 -26.94
CA TYR A 150 -15.90 7.91 -26.11
C TYR A 150 -16.24 8.02 -24.62
N TRP A 151 -16.82 9.15 -24.21
CA TRP A 151 -17.25 9.36 -22.82
C TRP A 151 -18.28 8.31 -22.38
N VAL A 152 -19.32 8.06 -23.20
CA VAL A 152 -20.36 7.06 -22.91
C VAL A 152 -19.73 5.67 -22.75
N ARG A 153 -18.85 5.26 -23.69
CA ARG A 153 -18.15 3.97 -23.61
C ARG A 153 -17.37 3.83 -22.30
N ARG A 154 -16.54 4.81 -21.97
CA ARG A 154 -15.73 4.83 -20.73
C ARG A 154 -16.60 4.74 -19.47
N LYS A 155 -17.78 5.36 -19.48
CA LYS A 155 -18.73 5.25 -18.34
C LYS A 155 -19.38 3.89 -18.27
N LEU A 156 -19.82 3.33 -19.40
CA LEU A 156 -20.40 2.00 -19.43
C LEU A 156 -19.41 0.93 -18.98
N GLU A 157 -18.11 1.07 -19.28
CA GLU A 157 -17.07 0.14 -18.79
C GLU A 157 -17.10 -0.02 -17.27
N GLY A 158 -17.26 1.08 -16.51
CA GLY A 158 -17.34 1.04 -15.05
C GLY A 158 -18.72 0.67 -14.50
N LEU A 159 -19.79 1.01 -15.20
CA LEU A 159 -21.17 0.70 -14.79
C LEU A 159 -21.51 -0.78 -15.02
N CYS A 160 -20.95 -1.41 -16.06
CA CYS A 160 -21.30 -2.77 -16.46
C CYS A 160 -20.56 -3.86 -15.68
N GLU A 161 -19.53 -3.52 -14.89
CA GLU A 161 -18.63 -4.50 -14.27
C GLU A 161 -19.36 -5.63 -13.53
N ALA A 162 -20.38 -5.26 -12.74
CA ALA A 162 -21.25 -6.17 -11.99
C ALA A 162 -22.71 -6.17 -12.47
N PHE A 163 -23.00 -5.56 -13.63
CA PHE A 163 -24.38 -5.36 -14.05
C PHE A 163 -25.00 -6.68 -14.53
N PRO A 164 -26.18 -7.09 -14.01
CA PRO A 164 -26.71 -8.42 -14.26
C PRO A 164 -27.22 -8.64 -15.69
N VAL A 165 -27.65 -7.57 -16.37
CA VAL A 165 -28.19 -7.62 -17.75
C VAL A 165 -27.06 -7.48 -18.77
N GLN A 166 -27.20 -8.12 -19.93
CA GLN A 166 -26.25 -7.93 -21.03
C GLN A 166 -26.37 -6.51 -21.58
N VAL A 167 -25.24 -5.84 -21.77
CA VAL A 167 -25.18 -4.49 -22.33
C VAL A 167 -24.26 -4.51 -23.55
N SER A 168 -24.69 -3.91 -24.66
CA SER A 168 -23.86 -3.66 -25.82
C SER A 168 -23.76 -2.18 -26.11
N PHE A 169 -22.58 -1.68 -26.46
CA PHE A 169 -22.33 -0.31 -26.87
C PHE A 169 -21.94 -0.24 -28.35
N ASN A 170 -22.69 0.51 -29.17
CA ASN A 170 -22.45 0.63 -30.62
C ASN A 170 -22.28 -0.72 -31.35
N GLY A 171 -22.98 -1.76 -30.87
CA GLY A 171 -22.92 -3.12 -31.40
C GLY A 171 -21.93 -4.06 -30.71
N ASP A 172 -20.99 -3.52 -29.94
CA ASP A 172 -19.98 -4.31 -29.21
C ASP A 172 -20.46 -4.67 -27.80
N ALA A 173 -20.26 -5.91 -27.36
CA ALA A 173 -20.64 -6.33 -26.01
C ALA A 173 -19.75 -5.67 -24.93
N MET A 174 -20.36 -5.14 -23.88
CA MET A 174 -19.65 -4.60 -22.71
C MET A 174 -19.19 -5.73 -21.80
N ALA A 175 -17.96 -5.62 -21.29
CA ALA A 175 -17.41 -6.58 -20.34
C ALA A 175 -18.13 -6.50 -18.99
N ARG A 176 -18.42 -7.66 -18.40
CA ARG A 176 -19.09 -7.80 -17.10
C ARG A 176 -18.34 -8.79 -16.20
N PRO A 177 -17.06 -8.53 -15.90
CA PRO A 177 -16.17 -9.51 -15.26
C PRO A 177 -16.69 -10.03 -13.91
N LEU A 178 -17.42 -9.22 -13.14
CA LEU A 178 -17.93 -9.61 -11.83
C LEU A 178 -19.19 -10.48 -11.89
N THR A 179 -19.70 -10.77 -13.09
CA THR A 179 -20.82 -11.70 -13.31
C THR A 179 -20.37 -13.14 -13.53
N ASP A 180 -19.06 -13.39 -13.61
CA ASP A 180 -18.50 -14.73 -13.74
C ASP A 180 -18.78 -15.57 -12.48
N SER A 181 -19.48 -16.69 -12.67
CA SER A 181 -19.84 -17.63 -11.60
C SER A 181 -18.66 -18.43 -11.05
N THR A 182 -17.51 -18.41 -11.72
CA THR A 182 -16.28 -19.10 -11.27
C THR A 182 -15.48 -18.30 -10.24
N LEU A 183 -15.81 -17.01 -10.08
CA LEU A 183 -15.17 -16.17 -9.06
C LEU A 183 -15.48 -16.72 -7.65
N PRO A 184 -14.49 -16.76 -6.74
CA PRO A 184 -14.63 -17.32 -5.39
C PRO A 184 -15.38 -16.35 -4.45
N TRP A 185 -16.64 -16.06 -4.77
CA TRP A 185 -17.53 -15.24 -3.95
C TRP A 185 -17.79 -15.88 -2.60
N ARG A 186 -17.73 -15.06 -1.54
CA ARG A 186 -18.09 -15.44 -0.17
C ARG A 186 -19.41 -14.81 0.21
N GLU A 187 -20.37 -15.64 0.61
CA GLU A 187 -21.66 -15.18 1.14
C GLU A 187 -21.47 -14.55 2.52
N THR A 188 -22.03 -13.36 2.73
CA THR A 188 -21.93 -12.59 3.99
C THR A 188 -23.26 -11.90 4.30
N PRO A 189 -23.47 -11.39 5.53
CA PRO A 189 -24.71 -10.71 5.90
C PRO A 189 -25.02 -9.43 5.10
N VAL A 190 -24.03 -8.83 4.43
CA VAL A 190 -24.21 -7.61 3.62
C VAL A 190 -24.32 -7.90 2.12
N GLY A 191 -24.08 -9.15 1.70
CA GLY A 191 -23.90 -9.47 0.28
C GLY A 191 -22.82 -10.49 0.03
N ARG A 192 -22.35 -10.52 -1.21
CA ARG A 192 -21.25 -11.39 -1.63
C ARG A 192 -19.96 -10.60 -1.72
N ILE A 193 -18.88 -11.15 -1.18
CA ILE A 193 -17.57 -10.50 -1.13
C ILE A 193 -16.55 -11.33 -1.89
N LEU A 194 -15.82 -10.69 -2.80
CA LEU A 194 -14.63 -11.23 -3.45
C LEU A 194 -13.41 -10.65 -2.74
N ILE A 195 -12.63 -11.53 -2.11
CA ILE A 195 -11.43 -11.17 -1.35
C ILE A 195 -10.20 -11.21 -2.25
N ASP A 196 -9.37 -10.18 -2.13
CA ASP A 196 -8.03 -10.10 -2.70
C ASP A 196 -7.03 -10.07 -1.53
N LEU A 197 -6.38 -11.21 -1.27
CA LEU A 197 -5.45 -11.34 -0.13
C LEU A 197 -4.15 -10.54 -0.31
N ASP A 198 -3.88 -10.07 -1.52
CA ASP A 198 -2.71 -9.23 -1.77
C ASP A 198 -3.06 -7.73 -1.72
N GLY A 199 -4.32 -7.38 -1.42
CA GLY A 199 -4.80 -6.01 -1.22
C GLY A 199 -5.04 -5.69 0.26
N SER A 200 -5.15 -4.40 0.58
CA SER A 200 -5.47 -3.94 1.93
C SER A 200 -6.88 -4.37 2.35
N SER A 201 -7.03 -4.88 3.59
CA SER A 201 -8.33 -5.26 4.18
C SER A 201 -9.31 -4.10 4.34
N ARG A 202 -8.84 -2.86 4.15
CA ARG A 202 -9.61 -1.62 4.29
C ARG A 202 -9.94 -0.96 2.95
N GLN A 203 -9.56 -1.57 1.82
CA GLN A 203 -9.86 -1.05 0.49
C GLN A 203 -10.88 -1.96 -0.17
N TRP A 204 -12.06 -1.42 -0.48
CA TRP A 204 -13.09 -2.14 -1.19
C TRP A 204 -13.88 -1.26 -2.13
N ARG A 205 -14.54 -1.91 -3.09
CA ARG A 205 -15.48 -1.29 -4.01
C ARG A 205 -16.84 -1.97 -3.89
N CYS A 206 -17.88 -1.18 -3.67
CA CYS A 206 -19.23 -1.69 -3.53
C CYS A 206 -20.02 -1.56 -4.84
N PHE A 207 -20.88 -2.54 -5.07
CA PHE A 207 -21.92 -2.50 -6.07
C PHE A 207 -23.25 -2.81 -5.41
N LEU A 208 -24.24 -1.96 -5.62
CA LEU A 208 -25.62 -2.22 -5.25
C LEU A 208 -26.39 -2.43 -6.53
N GLN A 209 -27.16 -3.53 -6.62
CA GLN A 209 -28.04 -3.72 -7.77
C GLN A 209 -27.26 -3.76 -9.11
N GLY A 210 -25.99 -4.17 -9.07
CA GLY A 210 -25.09 -4.25 -10.23
C GLY A 210 -24.43 -2.92 -10.65
N LEU A 211 -24.70 -1.80 -9.97
CA LEU A 211 -24.04 -0.51 -10.23
C LEU A 211 -23.10 -0.12 -9.09
N PRO A 212 -22.00 0.59 -9.39
CA PRO A 212 -21.06 1.06 -8.37
C PRO A 212 -21.72 2.04 -7.42
N ILE A 213 -21.41 1.90 -6.12
CA ILE A 213 -21.89 2.79 -5.05
C ILE A 213 -20.75 3.09 -4.07
N GLY A 214 -20.73 4.31 -3.55
CA GLY A 214 -19.70 4.83 -2.65
C GLY A 214 -18.45 5.30 -3.39
N ASN A 215 -17.39 5.50 -2.63
CA ASN A 215 -16.13 6.00 -3.15
C ASN A 215 -15.35 4.91 -3.89
N GLN A 216 -14.56 5.33 -4.87
CA GLN A 216 -13.57 4.46 -5.49
C GLN A 216 -12.41 4.22 -4.50
N PRO A 217 -11.90 2.99 -4.42
CA PRO A 217 -10.73 2.69 -3.61
C PRO A 217 -9.51 3.47 -4.13
N ALA A 218 -8.64 3.88 -3.21
CA ALA A 218 -7.41 4.59 -3.56
C ALA A 218 -6.35 3.65 -4.16
N GLU A 219 -6.41 2.37 -3.78
CA GLU A 219 -5.47 1.35 -4.20
C GLU A 219 -6.01 0.53 -5.38
N ARG A 220 -5.09 0.09 -6.25
CA ARG A 220 -5.44 -0.77 -7.39
C ARG A 220 -5.99 -2.12 -6.95
N ARG A 221 -5.42 -2.71 -5.89
CA ARG A 221 -5.90 -3.96 -5.29
C ARG A 221 -6.90 -3.64 -4.19
N HIS A 222 -8.07 -4.23 -4.28
CA HIS A 222 -9.18 -3.97 -3.36
C HIS A 222 -10.18 -5.12 -3.42
N HIS A 223 -10.96 -5.25 -2.36
CA HIS A 223 -12.06 -6.21 -2.32
C HIS A 223 -13.25 -5.72 -3.12
N VAL A 224 -14.05 -6.65 -3.63
CA VAL A 224 -15.30 -6.31 -4.30
C VAL A 224 -16.47 -6.79 -3.47
N VAL A 225 -17.43 -5.91 -3.24
CA VAL A 225 -18.64 -6.20 -2.45
C VAL A 225 -19.87 -6.02 -3.34
N LEU A 226 -20.59 -7.11 -3.60
CA LEU A 226 -21.92 -7.07 -4.20
C LEU A 226 -22.94 -7.04 -3.07
N LEU A 227 -23.47 -5.86 -2.77
CA LEU A 227 -24.42 -5.64 -1.69
C LEU A 227 -25.76 -6.31 -1.97
N HIS A 228 -26.47 -6.71 -0.92
CA HIS A 228 -27.86 -7.15 -1.03
C HIS A 228 -28.76 -6.04 -1.55
N ASP A 229 -29.79 -6.43 -2.30
CA ASP A 229 -30.72 -5.49 -2.93
C ASP A 229 -31.63 -4.74 -1.93
N ASP A 230 -31.68 -5.17 -0.66
CA ASP A 230 -32.43 -4.53 0.43
C ASP A 230 -31.68 -3.34 1.07
N MET A 231 -30.41 -3.12 0.70
CA MET A 231 -29.67 -1.93 1.12
C MET A 231 -30.16 -0.69 0.40
N ILE A 232 -30.22 0.42 1.12
CA ILE A 232 -30.88 1.65 0.65
C ILE A 232 -29.83 2.65 0.19
N ALA A 233 -29.90 3.05 -1.08
CA ALA A 233 -29.12 4.16 -1.63
C ALA A 233 -29.78 5.52 -1.33
N ARG A 234 -28.96 6.56 -1.15
CA ARG A 234 -29.39 7.95 -1.00
C ARG A 234 -29.93 8.47 -2.33
N LEU A 235 -31.14 8.99 -2.31
CA LEU A 235 -31.76 9.64 -3.47
C LEU A 235 -31.32 11.12 -3.57
N PRO A 236 -31.31 11.72 -4.78
CA PRO A 236 -31.83 11.17 -6.04
C PRO A 236 -30.80 10.50 -6.97
N ASP A 237 -29.50 10.61 -6.70
CA ASP A 237 -28.42 10.18 -7.60
C ASP A 237 -27.86 8.77 -7.33
N ARG A 238 -28.25 8.15 -6.20
CA ARG A 238 -27.91 6.79 -5.75
C ARG A 238 -26.42 6.49 -5.66
N GLN A 239 -25.60 7.53 -5.46
CA GLN A 239 -24.15 7.37 -5.43
C GLN A 239 -23.62 6.90 -4.08
N HIS A 240 -24.38 7.11 -3.00
CA HIS A 240 -23.99 6.75 -1.64
C HIS A 240 -25.09 5.93 -0.96
N LEU A 241 -24.74 5.13 0.04
CA LEU A 241 -25.71 4.50 0.91
C LEU A 241 -26.41 5.54 1.79
N LEU A 242 -27.65 5.26 2.19
CA LEU A 242 -28.43 6.15 3.03
C LEU A 242 -27.82 6.27 4.43
N ASN A 243 -27.49 5.13 5.06
CA ASN A 243 -26.90 5.03 6.40
C ASN A 243 -25.41 4.68 6.30
N GLU A 244 -24.67 5.50 5.56
CA GLU A 244 -23.29 5.23 5.13
C GLU A 244 -22.34 4.82 6.28
N GLU A 245 -22.40 5.48 7.43
CA GLU A 245 -21.54 5.17 8.58
C GLU A 245 -21.81 3.77 9.16
N ASP A 246 -23.07 3.41 9.36
CA ASP A 246 -23.47 2.11 9.91
C ASP A 246 -23.21 1.00 8.91
N ASP A 247 -23.56 1.22 7.64
CA ASP A 247 -23.37 0.25 6.58
C ASP A 247 -21.89 0.03 6.27
N HIS A 248 -21.04 1.07 6.30
CA HIS A 248 -19.59 0.91 6.16
C HIS A 248 -19.00 0.07 7.29
N ARG A 249 -19.44 0.25 8.55
CA ARG A 249 -18.99 -0.60 9.67
C ARG A 249 -19.42 -2.06 9.49
N ARG A 250 -20.65 -2.31 9.03
CA ARG A 250 -21.15 -3.66 8.72
C ARG A 250 -20.39 -4.31 7.56
N ILE A 251 -20.08 -3.54 6.51
CA ILE A 251 -19.30 -3.99 5.37
C ILE A 251 -17.88 -4.34 5.80
N GLN A 252 -17.18 -3.46 6.51
CA GLN A 252 -15.83 -3.72 7.03
C GLN A 252 -15.81 -4.98 7.91
N THR A 253 -16.78 -5.14 8.82
CA THR A 253 -16.87 -6.33 9.67
C THR A 253 -17.04 -7.61 8.85
N SER A 254 -17.84 -7.55 7.77
CA SER A 254 -18.06 -8.69 6.88
C SER A 254 -16.81 -9.00 6.05
N ILE A 255 -16.09 -7.96 5.60
CA ILE A 255 -14.79 -8.08 4.93
C ILE A 255 -13.78 -8.72 5.87
N ASP A 256 -13.61 -8.23 7.11
CA ASP A 256 -12.63 -8.75 8.06
C ASP A 256 -12.84 -10.25 8.31
N HIS A 257 -14.10 -10.67 8.49
CA HIS A 257 -14.45 -12.08 8.64
C HIS A 257 -14.15 -12.89 7.36
N ALA A 258 -14.55 -12.40 6.19
CA ALA A 258 -14.32 -13.08 4.92
C ALA A 258 -12.83 -13.14 4.54
N PHE A 259 -12.07 -12.09 4.86
CA PHE A 259 -10.63 -11.98 4.65
C PHE A 259 -9.88 -12.98 5.53
N ARG A 260 -10.24 -13.05 6.82
CA ARG A 260 -9.71 -14.07 7.73
C ARG A 260 -10.00 -15.48 7.23
N GLN A 261 -11.24 -15.76 6.80
CA GLN A 261 -11.56 -17.09 6.25
C GLN A 261 -10.76 -17.39 4.98
N ALA A 262 -10.52 -16.39 4.13
CA ALA A 262 -9.66 -16.55 2.96
C ALA A 262 -8.21 -16.88 3.32
N LEU A 263 -7.65 -16.26 4.35
CA LEU A 263 -6.33 -16.63 4.88
C LEU A 263 -6.32 -18.06 5.44
N ILE A 264 -7.37 -18.47 6.16
CA ILE A 264 -7.49 -19.85 6.68
C ILE A 264 -7.54 -20.86 5.52
N ASP A 265 -8.37 -20.60 4.50
CA ASP A 265 -8.49 -21.47 3.34
C ASP A 265 -7.16 -21.54 2.56
N ALA A 266 -6.47 -20.41 2.40
CA ALA A 266 -5.13 -20.36 1.79
C ALA A 266 -4.10 -21.14 2.61
N LYS A 267 -4.13 -21.01 3.94
CA LYS A 267 -3.25 -21.75 4.85
C LYS A 267 -3.46 -23.26 4.76
N MET A 268 -4.71 -23.70 4.59
CA MET A 268 -5.04 -25.12 4.40
C MET A 268 -4.66 -25.64 3.02
N GLY A 269 -4.68 -24.78 2.00
CA GLY A 269 -4.44 -25.16 0.60
C GLY A 269 -2.97 -25.10 0.15
N LEU A 270 -2.12 -24.36 0.88
CA LEU A 270 -0.72 -24.14 0.55
C LEU A 270 0.22 -24.95 1.45
N ALA A 271 1.45 -25.17 0.99
CA ALA A 271 2.51 -25.62 1.89
C ALA A 271 2.82 -24.54 2.93
N ALA A 272 3.17 -24.95 4.16
CA ALA A 272 3.44 -24.03 5.27
C ALA A 272 4.50 -22.96 4.92
N SER A 273 5.56 -23.35 4.22
CA SER A 273 6.61 -22.43 3.74
C SER A 273 6.11 -21.43 2.71
N GLU A 274 5.22 -21.85 1.80
CA GLU A 274 4.64 -20.99 0.77
C GLU A 274 3.65 -19.99 1.39
N PHE A 275 2.83 -20.45 2.34
CA PHE A 275 1.94 -19.56 3.08
C PHE A 275 2.72 -18.50 3.86
N ALA A 276 3.77 -18.90 4.59
CA ALA A 276 4.65 -17.97 5.30
C ALA A 276 5.28 -16.96 4.34
N LEU A 277 5.81 -17.41 3.21
CA LEU A 277 6.44 -16.55 2.22
C LEU A 277 5.47 -15.51 1.65
N ARG A 278 4.23 -15.92 1.34
CA ARG A 278 3.27 -15.06 0.63
C ARG A 278 2.43 -14.18 1.55
N TYR A 279 2.03 -14.69 2.71
CA TYR A 279 0.98 -14.08 3.53
C TYR A 279 1.41 -13.71 4.95
N ALA A 280 2.67 -13.92 5.34
CA ALA A 280 3.13 -13.47 6.66
C ALA A 280 2.94 -11.96 6.86
N GLU A 281 3.39 -11.11 5.93
CA GLU A 281 3.19 -9.66 6.03
C GLU A 281 1.70 -9.28 6.01
N THR A 282 0.89 -9.97 5.19
CA THR A 282 -0.57 -9.79 5.18
C THR A 282 -1.18 -10.14 6.55
N CYS A 283 -0.72 -11.18 7.21
CA CYS A 283 -1.15 -11.56 8.57
C CYS A 283 -0.64 -10.59 9.65
N LEU A 284 0.49 -9.91 9.45
CA LEU A 284 0.97 -8.89 10.40
C LEU A 284 0.23 -7.56 10.24
N SER A 285 -0.18 -7.23 9.01
CA SER A 285 -0.84 -5.97 8.67
C SER A 285 -2.38 -6.03 8.72
N SER A 286 -2.96 -7.23 8.72
CA SER A 286 -4.37 -7.49 9.02
C SER A 286 -4.44 -8.21 10.36
N SER A 287 -5.43 -8.00 11.23
CA SER A 287 -5.52 -8.55 12.61
C SER A 287 -5.63 -10.09 12.71
N ASN A 288 -4.74 -10.83 12.04
CA ASN A 288 -4.73 -12.26 11.76
C ASN A 288 -3.34 -12.88 12.00
N VAL A 289 -2.48 -12.19 12.76
CA VAL A 289 -1.13 -12.65 13.08
C VAL A 289 -1.13 -13.99 13.83
N ASP A 290 -2.21 -14.30 14.53
CA ASP A 290 -2.41 -15.56 15.23
C ASP A 290 -2.40 -16.77 14.29
N LEU A 291 -2.70 -16.58 13.00
CA LEU A 291 -2.64 -17.64 11.99
C LEU A 291 -1.21 -18.13 11.72
N LEU A 292 -0.18 -17.40 12.18
CA LEU A 292 1.24 -17.78 12.03
C LEU A 292 1.77 -18.64 13.19
N ASN A 293 1.03 -18.73 14.30
CA ASN A 293 1.51 -19.32 15.57
C ASN A 293 1.87 -20.81 15.52
N ASP A 294 1.40 -21.52 14.52
CA ASP A 294 1.55 -22.97 14.30
C ASP A 294 2.25 -23.28 12.95
N ILE A 295 2.85 -22.26 12.31
CA ILE A 295 3.56 -22.41 11.05
C ILE A 295 5.05 -22.49 11.33
N GLY A 296 5.65 -23.68 11.20
CA GLY A 296 7.09 -23.93 11.42
C GLY A 296 8.05 -23.26 10.41
N PHE A 297 7.61 -22.18 9.76
CA PHE A 297 8.38 -21.37 8.83
C PHE A 297 8.12 -19.89 9.09
N VAL A 298 9.16 -19.09 9.01
CA VAL A 298 9.08 -17.62 9.14
C VAL A 298 9.85 -16.94 8.01
N PRO A 299 9.42 -15.75 7.55
CA PRO A 299 10.18 -14.95 6.59
C PRO A 299 11.59 -14.62 7.07
N ARG A 300 12.57 -14.66 6.16
CA ARG A 300 13.94 -14.18 6.44
C ARG A 300 13.96 -12.68 6.73
N ALA A 301 13.03 -11.93 6.14
CA ALA A 301 12.79 -10.52 6.39
C ALA A 301 12.49 -10.15 7.86
N TRP A 302 12.13 -11.11 8.72
CA TRP A 302 11.93 -10.85 10.14
C TRP A 302 13.23 -10.74 10.93
N PHE A 303 14.35 -11.14 10.32
CA PHE A 303 15.65 -11.15 10.95
C PHE A 303 16.62 -10.21 10.25
N ARG A 304 17.65 -9.77 10.98
CA ARG A 304 18.73 -8.98 10.41
C ARG A 304 19.48 -9.78 9.33
N ALA A 305 19.59 -9.17 8.16
CA ALA A 305 20.31 -9.71 7.01
C ALA A 305 21.83 -9.46 7.13
N TRP A 306 22.55 -10.23 7.95
CA TRP A 306 23.99 -10.02 8.21
C TRP A 306 24.87 -9.93 6.95
N SER A 307 24.45 -10.59 5.87
CA SER A 307 25.18 -10.58 4.59
C SER A 307 25.15 -9.21 3.88
N ILE A 308 24.13 -8.40 4.16
CA ILE A 308 23.89 -7.08 3.56
C ILE A 308 24.14 -5.98 4.60
N GLU A 309 23.71 -6.22 5.85
CA GLU A 309 23.74 -5.30 6.99
C GLU A 309 24.50 -5.92 8.17
N PRO A 310 25.84 -5.99 8.09
CA PRO A 310 26.66 -6.51 9.18
C PRO A 310 26.53 -5.63 10.46
N PRO A 311 27.05 -6.12 11.61
CA PRO A 311 26.99 -5.40 12.88
C PRO A 311 27.59 -3.99 12.81
N GLY A 312 26.99 -3.04 13.53
CA GLY A 312 27.40 -1.63 13.49
C GLY A 312 26.23 -0.66 13.45
N PHE A 313 26.54 0.62 13.65
CA PHE A 313 25.62 1.72 13.40
C PHE A 313 25.11 1.69 11.96
N ARG A 314 23.82 1.97 11.79
CA ARG A 314 23.13 1.97 10.50
C ARG A 314 22.39 3.29 10.28
N PRO A 315 22.45 3.87 9.06
CA PRO A 315 21.56 4.97 8.71
C PRO A 315 20.11 4.50 8.79
N TYR A 316 19.23 5.28 9.44
CA TYR A 316 17.83 4.89 9.70
C TYR A 316 16.99 4.57 8.45
N TRP A 317 17.42 5.02 7.26
CA TRP A 317 16.73 4.75 5.99
C TRP A 317 17.24 3.50 5.25
N ARG A 318 18.31 2.86 5.71
CA ARG A 318 18.77 1.58 5.17
C ARG A 318 18.13 0.46 5.99
N HIS A 319 17.18 -0.23 5.38
CA HIS A 319 16.64 -1.48 5.88
C HIS A 319 16.60 -2.45 4.71
N TYR A 320 17.44 -3.47 4.76
CA TYR A 320 17.47 -4.50 3.73
C TYR A 320 16.88 -5.78 4.30
N VAL A 321 15.85 -6.28 3.62
CA VAL A 321 15.23 -7.55 3.96
C VAL A 321 15.77 -8.66 3.06
N GLU A 322 16.01 -9.83 3.64
CA GLU A 322 16.30 -11.02 2.86
C GLU A 322 15.01 -11.71 2.43
N ASP A 323 14.95 -12.08 1.14
CA ASP A 323 13.84 -12.86 0.60
C ASP A 323 13.90 -14.33 1.06
N GLY A 324 12.74 -14.95 1.15
CA GLY A 324 12.59 -16.38 1.47
C GLY A 324 12.13 -16.64 2.91
N VAL A 325 12.17 -17.91 3.31
CA VAL A 325 11.73 -18.39 4.62
C VAL A 325 12.78 -19.26 5.29
N VAL A 326 12.74 -19.32 6.62
CA VAL A 326 13.57 -20.20 7.48
C VAL A 326 12.66 -21.17 8.21
N ALA A 327 13.06 -22.44 8.24
CA ALA A 327 12.38 -23.49 9.01
C ALA A 327 12.76 -23.43 10.50
N ASP A 328 11.87 -23.93 11.36
CA ASP A 328 12.10 -24.01 12.81
C ASP A 328 13.36 -24.80 13.20
N GLU A 329 13.73 -25.85 12.47
CA GLU A 329 14.94 -26.62 12.79
C GLU A 329 16.23 -25.81 12.56
N ALA A 330 16.25 -24.98 11.52
CA ALA A 330 17.39 -24.09 11.26
C ALA A 330 17.48 -22.98 12.32
N LEU A 331 16.34 -22.44 12.75
CA LEU A 331 16.28 -21.47 13.85
C LEU A 331 16.69 -22.07 15.19
N ALA A 332 16.31 -23.32 15.46
CA ALA A 332 16.71 -24.03 16.67
C ALA A 332 18.23 -24.30 16.71
N ALA A 333 18.84 -24.55 15.55
CA ALA A 333 20.29 -24.77 15.43
C ALA A 333 21.10 -23.48 15.57
N GLY A 334 20.71 -22.39 14.89
CA GLY A 334 21.41 -21.09 14.95
C GLY A 334 21.09 -20.25 16.19
N GLY A 335 19.91 -20.47 16.77
CA GLY A 335 19.36 -19.67 17.87
C GLY A 335 18.72 -18.37 17.37
N VAL A 336 17.62 -17.99 18.02
CA VAL A 336 16.91 -16.73 17.77
C VAL A 336 17.19 -15.78 18.93
N TRP A 337 17.60 -14.56 18.62
CA TRP A 337 18.13 -13.61 19.58
C TRP A 337 17.35 -12.29 19.56
N CYS A 338 17.18 -11.70 20.74
CA CYS A 338 16.72 -10.33 20.96
C CYS A 338 17.77 -9.62 21.82
N ILE A 339 18.15 -8.40 21.43
CA ILE A 339 19.09 -7.59 22.20
C ILE A 339 18.30 -6.72 23.17
N GLU A 340 18.62 -6.81 24.46
CA GLU A 340 18.04 -5.98 25.51
C GLU A 340 18.92 -4.76 25.73
N GLY A 341 18.42 -3.56 25.41
CA GLY A 341 19.16 -2.31 25.61
C GLY A 341 18.50 -1.13 24.90
N SER A 342 18.93 0.09 25.24
CA SER A 342 18.54 1.32 24.53
C SER A 342 19.69 2.30 24.26
N ASP A 343 20.91 1.97 24.69
CA ASP A 343 21.96 2.96 24.91
C ASP A 343 23.27 2.56 24.20
N GLY A 344 23.30 2.55 22.86
CA GLY A 344 24.54 2.55 22.05
C GLY A 344 25.49 1.34 22.15
N ASP A 345 25.36 0.49 23.16
CA ASP A 345 26.22 -0.66 23.46
C ASP A 345 25.73 -1.96 22.81
N GLU A 346 24.60 -1.91 22.09
CA GLU A 346 24.04 -3.04 21.33
C GLU A 346 25.04 -3.65 20.34
N LEU A 347 26.03 -2.88 19.90
CA LEU A 347 27.03 -3.28 18.89
C LEU A 347 27.81 -4.54 19.29
N ALA A 348 28.18 -4.69 20.56
CA ALA A 348 28.88 -5.88 21.02
C ALA A 348 27.99 -7.13 20.92
N ALA A 349 26.71 -6.98 21.24
CA ALA A 349 25.72 -8.06 21.13
C ALA A 349 25.42 -8.41 19.66
N GLU A 350 25.30 -7.41 18.78
CA GLU A 350 25.18 -7.64 17.33
C GLU A 350 26.37 -8.43 16.78
N VAL A 351 27.60 -8.05 17.15
CA VAL A 351 28.83 -8.75 16.73
C VAL A 351 28.82 -10.20 17.22
N TYR A 352 28.43 -10.44 18.47
CA TYR A 352 28.32 -11.80 19.00
C TYR A 352 27.27 -12.63 18.26
N VAL A 353 26.05 -12.11 18.05
CA VAL A 353 24.97 -12.83 17.35
C VAL A 353 25.37 -13.12 15.90
N CYS A 354 25.97 -12.16 15.20
CA CYS A 354 26.46 -12.35 13.84
C CYS A 354 27.60 -13.39 13.77
N ALA A 355 28.58 -13.33 14.67
CA ALA A 355 29.77 -14.20 14.64
C ALA A 355 29.45 -15.68 14.93
N ARG A 356 28.31 -15.96 15.56
CA ARG A 356 27.81 -17.32 15.82
C ARG A 356 26.79 -17.82 14.79
N ASP A 357 26.60 -17.09 13.68
CA ASP A 357 25.56 -17.34 12.68
C ASP A 357 24.13 -17.39 13.27
N GLY A 358 23.86 -16.53 14.26
CA GLY A 358 22.57 -16.43 14.94
C GLY A 358 21.56 -15.53 14.22
N PHE A 359 20.27 -15.75 14.49
CA PHE A 359 19.18 -14.97 13.92
C PHE A 359 18.76 -13.85 14.88
N LEU A 360 19.06 -12.59 14.55
CA LEU A 360 18.57 -11.44 15.32
C LEU A 360 17.17 -11.06 14.87
N LEU A 361 16.16 -11.21 15.74
CA LEU A 361 14.76 -10.91 15.46
C LEU A 361 14.51 -9.39 15.51
N GLU A 362 14.01 -8.81 14.42
CA GLU A 362 13.62 -7.39 14.34
C GLU A 362 12.10 -7.18 14.20
N GLU A 363 11.35 -8.24 13.87
CA GLU A 363 9.89 -8.20 13.81
C GLU A 363 9.26 -8.28 15.22
N HIS A 364 8.41 -7.30 15.54
CA HIS A 364 7.82 -7.10 16.87
C HIS A 364 6.29 -7.17 16.86
N ARG A 365 5.65 -7.32 15.69
CA ARG A 365 4.19 -7.42 15.53
C ARG A 365 3.65 -8.83 15.78
N LEU A 366 4.48 -9.79 16.20
CA LEU A 366 4.09 -11.19 16.41
C LEU A 366 3.10 -11.36 17.57
N ALA A 367 2.14 -12.27 17.41
CA ALA A 367 1.17 -12.60 18.45
C ALA A 367 1.87 -13.21 19.68
N GLN A 368 1.37 -12.93 20.89
CA GLN A 368 1.95 -13.43 22.15
C GLN A 368 2.14 -14.96 22.18
N GLY A 369 1.28 -15.73 21.50
CA GLY A 369 1.35 -17.19 21.42
C GLY A 369 2.22 -17.74 20.29
N HIS A 370 3.01 -16.90 19.60
CA HIS A 370 3.83 -17.32 18.47
C HIS A 370 4.97 -18.24 18.91
N TRP A 371 5.14 -19.38 18.23
CA TRP A 371 6.13 -20.41 18.57
C TRP A 371 7.58 -19.90 18.62
N LEU A 372 7.90 -18.87 17.81
CA LEU A 372 9.22 -18.24 17.77
C LEU A 372 9.67 -17.72 19.15
N TYR A 373 8.74 -17.26 19.99
CA TYR A 373 9.06 -16.83 21.35
C TYR A 373 9.58 -17.97 22.23
N GLY A 374 9.26 -19.23 21.93
CA GLY A 374 9.83 -20.40 22.59
C GLY A 374 11.30 -20.65 22.26
N LEU A 375 11.81 -20.09 21.15
CA LEU A 375 13.21 -20.15 20.74
C LEU A 375 14.00 -18.88 21.09
N LEU A 376 13.31 -17.80 21.46
CA LEU A 376 13.89 -16.49 21.66
C LEU A 376 14.80 -16.47 22.89
N ARG A 377 16.03 -16.02 22.69
CA ARG A 377 17.03 -15.77 23.73
C ARG A 377 17.28 -14.28 23.85
N SER A 378 17.16 -13.76 25.05
CA SER A 378 17.60 -12.41 25.36
C SER A 378 19.10 -12.36 25.57
N ILE A 379 19.74 -11.31 25.06
CA ILE A 379 21.13 -10.97 25.35
C ILE A 379 21.21 -9.49 25.70
N SER A 380 21.83 -9.18 26.83
CA SER A 380 22.18 -7.80 27.20
C SER A 380 23.64 -7.55 26.78
N PRO A 381 23.99 -6.37 26.24
CA PRO A 381 25.35 -6.02 25.83
C PRO A 381 26.44 -6.28 26.88
N GLU A 382 26.12 -6.13 28.16
CA GLU A 382 27.02 -6.30 29.29
C GLU A 382 27.48 -7.76 29.44
N GLN A 383 26.65 -8.71 28.97
CA GLN A 383 26.95 -10.14 29.00
C GLN A 383 28.01 -10.53 27.98
N VAL A 384 28.25 -9.70 26.95
CA VAL A 384 29.24 -9.97 25.91
C VAL A 384 30.64 -9.75 26.48
N VAL A 385 31.48 -10.79 26.42
CA VAL A 385 32.87 -10.74 26.85
C VAL A 385 33.77 -10.59 25.62
N VAL A 386 34.53 -9.50 25.57
CA VAL A 386 35.57 -9.29 24.56
C VAL A 386 36.87 -9.89 25.08
N GLN A 387 37.41 -10.86 24.35
CA GLN A 387 38.70 -11.48 24.63
C GLN A 387 39.69 -11.08 23.54
N HIS A 388 40.89 -10.70 23.94
CA HIS A 388 41.92 -10.30 23.00
C HIS A 388 43.32 -10.76 23.40
N GLY A 389 44.19 -10.87 22.39
CA GLY A 389 45.61 -11.14 22.56
C GLY A 389 46.38 -9.92 23.06
N ALA A 390 47.69 -9.88 22.81
CA ALA A 390 48.51 -8.74 23.19
C ALA A 390 48.04 -7.44 22.51
N VAL A 391 48.02 -6.34 23.27
CA VAL A 391 47.77 -5.00 22.72
C VAL A 391 49.01 -4.56 21.95
N LEU A 392 48.84 -4.29 20.66
CA LEU A 392 49.90 -3.85 19.76
C LEU A 392 50.00 -2.32 19.72
N HIS A 393 48.85 -1.63 19.79
CA HIS A 393 48.77 -0.18 19.78
C HIS A 393 47.44 0.27 20.40
N GLU A 394 47.47 1.36 21.16
CA GLU A 394 46.28 1.97 21.77
C GLU A 394 46.38 3.49 21.64
N ASP A 395 45.28 4.13 21.26
CA ASP A 395 45.17 5.58 21.14
C ASP A 395 43.79 6.05 21.64
N ASP A 396 43.80 6.78 22.75
CA ASP A 396 42.63 7.39 23.39
C ASP A 396 42.29 8.78 22.83
N ARG A 397 43.11 9.29 21.91
CA ARG A 397 42.98 10.61 21.28
C ARG A 397 42.88 10.52 19.76
N ILE A 398 42.52 9.34 19.25
CA ILE A 398 42.27 9.12 17.84
C ILE A 398 41.17 10.07 17.34
N ASN A 399 41.45 10.80 16.26
CA ASN A 399 40.53 11.80 15.74
C ASN A 399 39.48 11.15 14.83
N LEU A 400 38.47 10.56 15.45
CA LEU A 400 37.29 9.99 14.79
C LEU A 400 36.06 10.88 15.01
N THR A 401 35.02 10.64 14.22
CA THR A 401 33.72 11.32 14.36
C THR A 401 33.13 11.15 15.77
N ASP A 402 33.25 9.97 16.35
CA ASP A 402 32.81 9.67 17.71
C ASP A 402 34.00 9.48 18.66
N SER A 403 33.79 9.79 19.94
CA SER A 403 34.82 9.73 20.97
C SER A 403 34.98 8.29 21.45
N VAL A 404 35.89 7.55 20.83
CA VAL A 404 36.19 6.14 21.15
C VAL A 404 37.69 5.91 21.23
N THR A 405 38.14 5.09 22.19
CA THR A 405 39.52 4.62 22.27
C THR A 405 39.74 3.48 21.29
N ALA A 406 40.70 3.63 20.37
CA ALA A 406 41.06 2.57 19.44
C ALA A 406 42.12 1.65 20.05
N VAL A 407 41.90 0.34 20.00
CA VAL A 407 42.79 -0.68 20.57
C VAL A 407 43.11 -1.74 19.50
N LEU A 408 44.33 -1.73 18.99
CA LEU A 408 44.84 -2.75 18.06
C LEU A 408 45.38 -3.94 18.85
N VAL A 409 44.88 -5.13 18.54
CA VAL A 409 45.24 -6.38 19.24
C VAL A 409 45.68 -7.47 18.26
N GLU A 410 46.51 -8.40 18.73
CA GLU A 410 47.02 -9.53 17.93
C GLU A 410 45.90 -10.50 17.49
N SER A 411 44.96 -10.77 18.38
CA SER A 411 43.80 -11.63 18.12
C SER A 411 42.59 -11.09 18.87
N LEU A 412 41.40 -11.33 18.34
CA LEU A 412 40.16 -10.82 18.91
C LEU A 412 39.05 -11.86 18.77
N SER A 413 38.32 -12.09 19.86
CA SER A 413 37.14 -12.95 19.88
C SER A 413 36.08 -12.43 20.84
N VAL A 414 34.83 -12.73 20.54
CA VAL A 414 33.68 -12.42 21.39
C VAL A 414 33.05 -13.70 21.92
N GLY A 415 32.64 -13.68 23.19
CA GLY A 415 31.93 -14.77 23.83
C GLY A 415 30.83 -14.22 24.73
N LEU A 416 30.07 -15.12 25.36
CA LEU A 416 29.06 -14.75 26.35
C LEU A 416 29.53 -15.15 27.75
N ALA A 417 29.28 -14.30 28.74
CA ALA A 417 29.64 -14.56 30.13
C ALA A 417 29.00 -15.88 30.61
N GLY A 418 29.85 -16.84 30.99
CA GLY A 418 29.41 -18.16 31.46
C GLY A 418 29.31 -19.23 30.38
N GLU A 419 29.49 -18.88 29.10
CA GLU A 419 29.65 -19.83 28.00
C GLU A 419 31.14 -20.07 27.70
N SER A 420 31.47 -21.28 27.21
CA SER A 420 32.82 -21.64 26.77
C SER A 420 33.12 -21.21 25.34
N ASP A 421 32.07 -20.93 24.56
CA ASP A 421 32.18 -20.66 23.14
C ASP A 421 32.69 -19.22 22.93
N ASN A 422 33.74 -19.10 22.11
CA ASN A 422 34.30 -17.83 21.69
C ASN A 422 34.42 -17.82 20.17
N PHE A 423 33.99 -16.73 19.55
CA PHE A 423 33.94 -16.56 18.10
C PHE A 423 34.97 -15.52 17.67
N PRO A 424 35.89 -15.87 16.75
CA PRO A 424 36.89 -14.92 16.25
C PRO A 424 36.22 -13.81 15.44
N VAL A 425 36.63 -12.56 15.69
CA VAL A 425 36.12 -11.38 14.97
C VAL A 425 37.26 -10.43 14.63
N THR A 426 37.07 -9.58 13.62
CA THR A 426 38.11 -8.63 13.21
C THR A 426 38.01 -7.29 13.92
N ALA A 427 36.81 -6.92 14.40
CA ALA A 427 36.57 -5.73 15.20
C ALA A 427 35.30 -5.87 16.05
N VAL A 428 35.28 -5.18 17.18
CA VAL A 428 34.11 -5.03 18.05
C VAL A 428 34.22 -3.72 18.82
N ARG A 429 33.11 -2.98 18.91
CA ARG A 429 33.00 -1.88 19.86
C ARG A 429 32.23 -2.35 21.08
N LYS A 430 32.79 -2.10 22.25
CA LYS A 430 32.13 -2.30 23.54
C LYS A 430 32.40 -1.04 24.37
N GLU A 431 31.34 -0.38 24.82
CA GLU A 431 31.43 0.89 25.55
C GLU A 431 32.21 1.93 24.72
N ASP A 432 33.18 2.60 25.35
CA ASP A 432 34.04 3.62 24.76
C ASP A 432 35.30 3.05 24.09
N ARG A 433 35.36 1.73 23.83
CA ARG A 433 36.53 1.05 23.26
C ARG A 433 36.18 0.32 21.96
N LEU A 434 36.92 0.64 20.91
CA LEU A 434 36.91 -0.08 19.63
C LEU A 434 38.13 -1.00 19.57
N TYR A 435 37.90 -2.29 19.73
CA TYR A 435 38.91 -3.31 19.53
C TYR A 435 38.96 -3.72 18.06
N LEU A 436 40.16 -3.82 17.49
CA LEU A 436 40.34 -4.25 16.11
C LEU A 436 41.66 -5.02 15.91
N THR A 437 41.69 -5.81 14.84
CA THR A 437 42.86 -6.58 14.39
C THR A 437 43.46 -5.94 13.14
N ASP A 438 44.61 -6.43 12.69
CA ASP A 438 45.24 -5.99 11.44
C ASP A 438 44.42 -6.35 10.18
N GLN A 439 43.48 -7.31 10.30
CA GLN A 439 42.54 -7.71 9.24
C GLN A 439 41.25 -6.87 9.22
N ALA A 440 41.10 -5.91 10.13
CA ALA A 440 39.92 -5.07 10.22
C ALA A 440 39.77 -4.18 8.98
N ASN A 441 38.94 -4.62 8.04
CA ASN A 441 38.59 -3.86 6.84
C ASN A 441 37.22 -3.18 7.04
N SER A 442 37.15 -1.88 6.77
CA SER A 442 35.88 -1.11 6.79
C SER A 442 35.09 -1.24 8.10
N VAL A 443 35.67 -0.70 9.18
CA VAL A 443 35.11 -0.74 10.55
C VAL A 443 34.54 0.60 11.03
N THR A 444 34.39 1.56 10.12
CA THR A 444 33.74 2.88 10.33
C THR A 444 32.33 2.76 10.89
N ARG A 445 31.61 1.69 10.54
CA ARG A 445 30.29 1.33 11.10
C ARG A 445 30.26 1.18 12.63
N PHE A 446 31.41 0.93 13.27
CA PHE A 446 31.49 0.90 14.75
C PHE A 446 31.76 2.28 15.36
N VAL A 447 32.00 3.30 14.53
CA VAL A 447 32.24 4.68 14.96
C VAL A 447 30.95 5.48 14.94
N SER A 448 30.24 5.51 13.81
CA SER A 448 29.04 6.34 13.63
C SER A 448 28.16 5.81 12.48
N ASP A 449 26.90 6.25 12.42
CA ASP A 449 26.02 6.10 11.25
C ASP A 449 26.31 7.14 10.14
N TYR A 450 27.15 8.14 10.45
CA TYR A 450 27.52 9.27 9.60
C TYR A 450 26.35 10.11 9.11
N VAL A 451 25.23 10.09 9.82
CA VAL A 451 24.06 10.91 9.53
C VAL A 451 24.09 12.17 10.39
N PHE A 452 24.27 13.31 9.74
CA PHE A 452 24.27 14.63 10.38
C PHE A 452 23.18 15.49 9.74
N ASP A 453 22.30 16.08 10.54
CA ASP A 453 21.17 16.89 10.05
C ASP A 453 20.38 16.19 8.93
N ASP A 454 20.03 14.92 9.15
CA ASP A 454 19.33 14.04 8.19
C ASP A 454 20.07 13.80 6.86
N ARG A 455 21.39 14.01 6.83
CA ARG A 455 22.21 13.79 5.64
C ARG A 455 23.42 12.94 5.96
N TYR A 456 23.62 11.94 5.13
CA TYR A 456 24.82 11.11 5.19
C TYR A 456 26.04 11.86 4.65
N SER A 457 27.13 11.83 5.42
CA SER A 457 28.41 12.46 5.06
C SER A 457 29.45 11.40 4.68
N GLU A 458 29.57 11.15 3.38
CA GLU A 458 30.62 10.30 2.80
C GLU A 458 32.02 10.82 3.15
N GLU A 459 32.20 12.15 3.19
CA GLU A 459 33.48 12.79 3.53
C GLU A 459 33.94 12.45 4.97
N SER A 460 33.00 12.44 5.92
CA SER A 460 33.27 12.09 7.32
C SER A 460 33.62 10.60 7.46
N GLU A 461 32.86 9.72 6.80
CA GLU A 461 33.16 8.29 6.80
C GLU A 461 34.53 7.99 6.19
N ASP A 462 34.85 8.63 5.07
CA ASP A 462 36.14 8.51 4.41
C ASP A 462 37.29 9.04 5.27
N ALA A 463 37.07 10.10 6.04
CA ALA A 463 38.04 10.64 6.97
C ALA A 463 38.36 9.63 8.08
N ASP A 464 37.34 9.07 8.74
CA ASP A 464 37.52 8.06 9.77
C ASP A 464 38.14 6.77 9.22
N ALA A 465 37.73 6.35 8.01
CA ALA A 465 38.33 5.21 7.33
C ALA A 465 39.83 5.41 7.07
N ARG A 466 40.28 6.63 6.76
CA ARG A 466 41.71 6.95 6.65
C ARG A 466 42.39 6.94 8.01
N THR A 467 41.79 7.56 9.03
CA THR A 467 42.32 7.59 10.39
C THR A 467 42.55 6.17 10.93
N LEU A 468 41.56 5.28 10.78
CA LEU A 468 41.65 3.88 11.23
C LEU A 468 42.70 3.07 10.45
N ARG A 469 42.82 3.29 9.13
CA ARG A 469 43.89 2.68 8.32
C ARG A 469 45.28 3.13 8.78
N THR A 470 45.46 4.41 9.08
CA THR A 470 46.72 4.94 9.62
C THR A 470 47.01 4.34 10.99
N PHE A 471 46.01 4.26 11.88
CA PHE A 471 46.14 3.65 13.21
C PHE A 471 46.61 2.18 13.12
N ILE A 472 46.00 1.37 12.24
CA ILE A 472 46.42 -0.02 11.99
C ILE A 472 47.86 -0.07 11.46
N ALA A 473 48.18 0.75 10.46
CA ALA A 473 49.51 0.76 9.83
C ALA A 473 50.64 1.12 10.82
N ILE A 474 50.36 2.03 11.76
CA ILE A 474 51.29 2.40 12.83
C ILE A 474 51.49 1.21 13.78
N GLY A 475 50.39 0.64 14.29
CA GLY A 475 50.46 -0.43 15.27
C GLY A 475 51.04 -1.74 14.74
N CYS A 476 50.93 -2.02 13.45
CA CYS A 476 51.55 -3.18 12.81
C CYS A 476 53.05 -2.99 12.48
N SER A 477 53.57 -1.77 12.52
CA SER A 477 54.93 -1.48 12.05
C SER A 477 55.93 -1.34 13.21
N GLN A 478 57.00 -2.13 13.14
CA GLN A 478 58.20 -1.96 13.98
C GLN A 478 59.26 -1.05 13.31
N ASP A 479 59.04 -0.62 12.07
CA ASP A 479 59.94 0.25 11.31
C ASP A 479 59.51 1.72 11.43
N PRO A 480 60.33 2.61 12.03
CA PRO A 480 60.03 4.03 12.16
C PRO A 480 59.77 4.72 10.81
N ALA A 481 60.43 4.29 9.73
CA ALA A 481 60.22 4.90 8.40
C ALA A 481 58.80 4.65 7.88
N ARG A 482 58.26 3.44 8.13
CA ARG A 482 56.88 3.08 7.78
C ARG A 482 55.86 3.80 8.66
N VAL A 483 56.14 3.97 9.96
CA VAL A 483 55.29 4.75 10.89
C VAL A 483 55.19 6.20 10.41
N VAL A 484 56.32 6.84 10.14
CA VAL A 484 56.34 8.21 9.60
C VAL A 484 55.60 8.26 8.27
N SER A 485 55.85 7.31 7.36
CA SER A 485 55.16 7.27 6.06
C SER A 485 53.64 7.14 6.19
N ALA A 486 53.12 6.43 7.19
CA ALA A 486 51.69 6.27 7.44
C ALA A 486 51.05 7.54 8.03
N LEU A 487 51.81 8.32 8.81
CA LEU A 487 51.39 9.59 9.41
C LEU A 487 51.40 10.76 8.41
N LEU A 488 52.07 10.62 7.26
CA LEU A 488 52.16 11.70 6.28
C LEU A 488 50.81 11.94 5.58
N PRO A 489 50.30 13.19 5.57
CA PRO A 489 49.07 13.52 4.85
C PRO A 489 49.24 13.32 3.33
N PRO A 490 48.16 13.00 2.58
CA PRO A 490 48.20 12.81 1.14
C PRO A 490 48.82 14.00 0.37
N SER A 491 48.68 15.22 0.90
CA SER A 491 49.24 16.44 0.33
C SER A 491 50.78 16.50 0.34
N LEU A 492 51.43 15.73 1.22
CA LEU A 492 52.89 15.57 1.22
C LEU A 492 53.34 14.39 0.37
N SER A 493 52.50 13.36 0.23
CA SER A 493 52.85 12.13 -0.52
C SER A 493 52.56 12.22 -2.02
N TYR A 494 51.52 12.95 -2.43
CA TYR A 494 51.02 12.93 -3.81
C TYR A 494 50.90 14.30 -4.48
N THR A 495 50.86 15.39 -3.70
CA THR A 495 50.81 16.75 -4.27
C THR A 495 52.22 17.32 -4.40
N PRO A 496 52.68 17.72 -5.59
CA PRO A 496 54.01 18.29 -5.76
C PRO A 496 54.25 19.54 -4.91
N GLN A 497 55.23 19.49 -4.01
CA GLN A 497 55.66 20.64 -3.22
C GLN A 497 56.99 21.16 -3.78
N ALA A 498 56.94 22.17 -4.65
CA ALA A 498 58.13 22.69 -5.34
C ALA A 498 59.28 23.11 -4.38
N LYS A 499 58.94 23.55 -3.16
CA LYS A 499 59.91 23.93 -2.13
C LYS A 499 60.63 22.75 -1.45
N LEU A 500 60.11 21.53 -1.59
CA LEU A 500 60.68 20.30 -1.03
C LEU A 500 61.43 19.46 -2.08
N ALA A 501 61.49 19.91 -3.34
CA ALA A 501 62.10 19.16 -4.43
C ALA A 501 63.60 18.90 -4.17
N GLY A 502 63.97 17.62 -4.02
CA GLY A 502 65.34 17.19 -3.76
C GLY A 502 65.85 17.49 -2.35
N ILE A 503 65.00 17.98 -1.45
CA ILE A 503 65.36 18.31 -0.07
C ILE A 503 65.12 17.08 0.83
N THR A 504 66.13 16.72 1.63
CA THR A 504 65.95 15.76 2.73
C THR A 504 65.60 16.54 3.99
N VAL A 505 64.57 16.08 4.70
CA VAL A 505 64.16 16.63 5.99
C VAL A 505 64.32 15.52 7.03
N ARG A 506 64.92 15.84 8.18
CA ARG A 506 65.06 14.95 9.33
C ARG A 506 64.08 15.35 10.42
N LEU A 507 63.29 14.37 10.83
CA LEU A 507 62.39 14.47 11.98
C LEU A 507 63.11 13.89 13.20
N ILE A 508 63.27 14.69 14.25
CA ILE A 508 63.89 14.26 15.50
C ILE A 508 62.77 14.13 16.53
N PHE A 509 62.60 12.92 17.06
CA PHE A 509 61.62 12.61 18.09
C PHE A 509 62.31 12.49 19.46
N ASP A 510 61.61 12.83 20.53
CA ASP A 510 62.09 12.65 21.90
C ASP A 510 61.95 11.18 22.38
N ASN A 511 62.30 10.93 23.64
CA ASN A 511 62.26 9.60 24.24
C ASN A 511 60.81 9.06 24.43
N GLU A 512 59.80 9.92 24.28
CA GLU A 512 58.38 9.56 24.31
C GLU A 512 57.79 9.43 22.89
N GLY A 513 58.61 9.60 21.84
CA GLY A 513 58.16 9.53 20.45
C GLY A 513 57.46 10.81 19.96
N LYS A 514 57.52 11.93 20.70
CA LYS A 514 56.95 13.21 20.27
C LYS A 514 57.94 13.94 19.38
N LEU A 515 57.43 14.57 18.32
CA LEU A 515 58.26 15.35 17.39
C LEU A 515 58.86 16.56 18.13
N GLN A 516 60.18 16.56 18.29
CA GLN A 516 60.91 17.60 19.00
C GLN A 516 61.37 18.71 18.05
N THR A 517 61.98 18.34 16.91
CA THR A 517 62.50 19.29 15.92
C THR A 517 62.43 18.73 14.50
N VAL A 518 62.21 19.62 13.53
CA VAL A 518 62.32 19.35 12.09
C VAL A 518 63.56 20.09 11.57
N THR A 519 64.53 19.36 11.01
CA THR A 519 65.76 19.92 10.45
C THR A 519 65.94 19.49 9.00
N THR A 520 66.71 20.24 8.23
CA THR A 520 67.06 19.93 6.82
C THR A 520 68.48 19.42 6.73
#